data_AF-A0A2D6BKP2-F1
#
_entry.id   AF-A0A2D6BKP2-F1
#
_cell.length_a   1.000
_cell.length_b   1.000
_cell.length_c   1.000
_cell.angle_alpha   90.00
_cell.angle_beta   90.00
_cell.angle_gamma   90.00
#
_symmetry.space_group_name_H-M   'P 1'
#
loop_
_entity.id
_entity.type
_entity.pdbx_description
1 polymer ?
#
loop_
_entity_poly.entity_id
_entity_poly.type
_entity_poly.pdbx_seq_one_letter_code
_entity_poly.pdbx_strand_id
1 'polypeptide(L)'
;MVSSTPHAPGGTTSSKRRFPFERSKLKCSDISSTAWFTHPACRNRRAWWLSQVPAPMVRPPRLPRPYTVPRGEADLPPRGCGARKGRPPPLLAGQETPEMSAVPVVELGPISHVGIVVEDCEKAAAWWERVFGVGPFSTDEYLLDETTGFRFKGQSAKARMKASIAYSGKVFIELVEVLEGESPHTEFLRQHGEGLQHLAFSVTDIQRVVADLAPEGLEPILEYRFEVEQGGGRFRVQEVYLNSAQFTGGSTIQLMEITPIQAPPA
;
A
#
# COMPACT_ATOMS: atom_id res chain seq x y z
N MET A 1 32.37 49.90 50.74
CA MET A 1 32.43 49.27 49.40
C MET A 1 31.11 49.52 48.71
N VAL A 2 31.07 50.53 47.86
CA VAL A 2 29.91 50.91 47.03
C VAL A 2 30.50 51.20 45.65
N SER A 3 30.18 50.39 44.64
CA SER A 3 30.14 50.82 43.23
C SER A 3 29.74 49.61 42.37
N SER A 4 28.70 49.79 41.55
CA SER A 4 28.74 49.42 40.13
C SER A 4 27.39 49.71 39.47
N THR A 5 27.34 50.76 38.65
CA THR A 5 26.69 50.73 37.33
C THR A 5 27.74 50.29 36.31
N PRO A 6 27.40 49.64 35.17
CA PRO A 6 26.96 50.39 33.99
C PRO A 6 25.97 49.70 33.01
N HIS A 7 25.34 50.58 32.23
CA HIS A 7 24.84 50.53 30.84
C HIS A 7 24.26 49.28 30.15
N ALA A 8 23.10 49.50 29.51
CA ALA A 8 22.53 48.77 28.38
C ALA A 8 23.22 49.13 27.03
N PRO A 9 23.03 48.32 25.97
CA PRO A 9 22.01 48.66 24.95
C PRO A 9 21.27 47.41 24.43
N GLY A 10 19.98 47.47 24.12
CA GLY A 10 19.47 47.93 22.82
C GLY A 10 18.88 46.73 22.04
N GLY A 11 17.56 46.58 22.07
CA GLY A 11 16.84 45.50 21.39
C GLY A 11 15.45 45.94 20.96
N THR A 12 15.32 46.19 19.67
CA THR A 12 14.16 46.70 18.93
C THR A 12 12.89 45.87 19.11
N THR A 13 11.78 46.57 19.32
CA THR A 13 10.41 46.06 19.30
C THR A 13 9.99 45.64 17.89
N SER A 14 9.52 44.39 17.74
CA SER A 14 8.71 43.98 16.59
C SER A 14 7.34 43.53 17.07
N SER A 15 6.33 44.28 16.67
CA SER A 15 4.93 44.10 17.00
C SER A 15 4.41 42.74 16.55
N LYS A 16 3.87 41.95 17.48
CA LYS A 16 2.99 40.81 17.15
C LYS A 16 1.70 41.36 16.54
N ARG A 17 1.57 41.37 15.21
CA ARG A 17 0.27 41.52 14.56
C ARG A 17 -0.49 40.21 14.70
N ARG A 18 -1.46 40.17 15.62
CA ARG A 18 -2.53 39.16 15.61
C ARG A 18 -3.44 39.43 14.41
N PHE A 19 -3.60 38.45 13.54
CA PHE A 19 -4.65 38.47 12.52
C PHE A 19 -5.87 37.69 13.03
N PRO A 20 -7.10 38.19 12.83
CA PRO A 20 -8.32 37.53 13.28
C PRO A 20 -8.59 36.30 12.40
N PHE A 21 -8.85 35.17 13.04
CA PHE A 21 -9.23 33.92 12.39
C PHE A 21 -10.75 33.93 12.17
N GLU A 22 -11.18 34.33 10.98
CA GLU A 22 -12.58 34.22 10.57
C GLU A 22 -12.82 32.82 9.98
N ARG A 23 -13.65 32.02 10.67
CA ARG A 23 -14.04 30.67 10.22
C ARG A 23 -15.01 30.80 9.05
N SER A 24 -14.51 30.76 7.81
CA SER A 24 -15.36 30.50 6.65
C SER A 24 -15.81 29.03 6.67
N LYS A 25 -17.08 28.80 6.96
CA LYS A 25 -17.74 27.48 6.89
C LYS A 25 -17.81 27.04 5.43
N LEU A 26 -17.09 25.98 5.07
CA LEU A 26 -17.37 25.22 3.85
C LEU A 26 -18.00 23.89 4.29
N LYS A 27 -19.22 23.64 3.82
CA LYS A 27 -19.94 22.38 4.04
C LYS A 27 -19.39 21.31 3.08
N CYS A 28 -19.38 20.07 3.54
CA CYS A 28 -18.77 18.92 2.90
C CYS A 28 -19.47 18.44 1.60
N SER A 29 -20.49 19.16 1.09
CA SER A 29 -21.34 18.71 -0.02
C SER A 29 -20.92 19.21 -1.41
N ASP A 30 -19.94 20.11 -1.52
CA ASP A 30 -19.73 20.85 -2.80
C ASP A 30 -18.37 20.54 -3.49
N ILE A 31 -17.73 19.40 -3.19
CA ILE A 31 -16.42 19.05 -3.78
C ILE A 31 -16.51 17.69 -4.50
N SER A 32 -16.68 17.72 -5.82
CA SER A 32 -16.46 16.55 -6.68
C SER A 32 -14.97 16.35 -6.98
N SER A 33 -14.58 15.13 -7.33
CA SER A 33 -13.20 14.68 -7.59
C SER A 33 -12.43 15.50 -8.63
N THR A 34 -13.11 16.24 -9.51
CA THR A 34 -12.49 17.07 -10.56
C THR A 34 -12.16 18.50 -10.11
N ALA A 35 -12.73 19.00 -9.01
CA ALA A 35 -12.52 20.39 -8.55
C ALA A 35 -11.13 20.64 -7.92
N TRP A 36 -10.41 19.57 -7.56
CA TRP A 36 -9.07 19.64 -6.95
C TRP A 36 -8.01 20.21 -7.90
N PHE A 37 -8.18 20.06 -9.21
CA PHE A 37 -7.18 20.42 -10.21
C PHE A 37 -7.32 21.85 -10.75
N THR A 38 -8.48 22.50 -10.56
CA THR A 38 -8.80 23.78 -11.25
C THR A 38 -9.13 24.94 -10.31
N HIS A 39 -9.30 24.73 -9.00
CA HIS A 39 -9.72 25.82 -8.10
C HIS A 39 -8.56 26.74 -7.65
N PRO A 40 -8.63 28.08 -7.87
CA PRO A 40 -7.54 29.03 -7.58
C PRO A 40 -7.06 29.06 -6.12
N ALA A 41 -7.95 28.77 -5.16
CA ALA A 41 -7.61 28.72 -3.74
C ALA A 41 -6.72 27.52 -3.34
N CYS A 42 -6.68 26.44 -4.14
CA CYS A 42 -5.85 25.26 -3.88
C CYS A 42 -4.42 25.41 -4.44
N ARG A 43 -4.23 26.22 -5.48
CA ARG A 43 -2.91 26.50 -6.06
C ARG A 43 -1.97 27.19 -5.05
N ASN A 44 -2.52 28.07 -4.20
CA ASN A 44 -1.77 28.75 -3.14
C ASN A 44 -1.41 27.84 -1.95
N ARG A 45 -2.17 26.75 -1.70
CA ARG A 45 -1.87 25.82 -0.61
C ARG A 45 -0.72 24.86 -0.94
N ARG A 46 -0.55 24.46 -2.20
CA ARG A 46 0.63 23.70 -2.64
C ARG A 46 1.90 24.54 -2.55
N ALA A 47 1.84 25.80 -2.96
CA ALA A 47 2.95 26.74 -2.81
C ALA A 47 3.30 27.00 -1.34
N TRP A 48 2.29 27.12 -0.47
CA TRP A 48 2.48 27.26 0.97
C TRP A 48 3.08 26.00 1.63
N TRP A 49 2.59 24.80 1.29
CA TRP A 49 3.15 23.55 1.80
C TRP A 49 4.59 23.33 1.35
N LEU A 50 4.90 23.58 0.06
CA LEU A 50 6.29 23.54 -0.44
C LEU A 50 7.19 24.60 0.21
N SER A 51 6.64 25.74 0.65
CA SER A 51 7.39 26.78 1.38
C SER A 51 7.60 26.48 2.87
N GLN A 52 6.90 25.48 3.42
CA GLN A 52 7.03 25.01 4.80
C GLN A 52 8.00 23.83 4.96
N VAL A 53 8.44 23.23 3.85
CA VAL A 53 9.51 22.23 3.86
C VAL A 53 10.85 22.97 3.96
N PRO A 54 11.61 22.85 5.04
CA PRO A 54 12.97 23.40 5.07
C PRO A 54 13.77 22.72 3.95
N ALA A 55 14.17 23.51 2.94
CA ALA A 55 15.13 23.03 1.95
C ALA A 55 16.39 22.58 2.68
N PRO A 56 16.93 21.37 2.43
CA PRO A 56 18.19 20.97 3.04
C PRO A 56 19.29 21.94 2.58
N MET A 57 19.83 22.72 3.52
CA MET A 57 20.99 23.61 3.30
C MET A 57 22.31 22.84 3.12
N VAL A 58 22.25 21.51 3.00
CA VAL A 58 23.41 20.66 2.72
C VAL A 58 23.15 19.99 1.38
N ARG A 59 24.00 20.31 0.38
CA ARG A 59 24.07 19.50 -0.83
C ARG A 59 24.29 18.05 -0.41
N PRO A 60 23.46 17.08 -0.84
CA PRO A 60 23.74 15.68 -0.55
C PRO A 60 25.15 15.36 -1.10
N PRO A 61 25.99 14.63 -0.34
CA PRO A 61 27.26 14.18 -0.86
C PRO A 61 27.01 13.42 -2.17
N ARG A 62 27.83 13.67 -3.19
CA ARG A 62 27.80 12.88 -4.41
C ARG A 62 28.01 11.43 -4.00
N LEU A 63 26.99 10.59 -4.20
CA LEU A 63 27.14 9.16 -4.04
C LEU A 63 28.33 8.73 -4.94
N PRO A 64 29.32 7.98 -4.42
CA PRO A 64 30.32 7.39 -5.28
C PRO A 64 29.61 6.52 -6.32
N ARG A 65 30.15 6.50 -7.55
CA ARG A 65 29.66 5.62 -8.61
C ARG A 65 29.47 4.21 -8.04
N PRO A 66 28.38 3.50 -8.37
CA PRO A 66 28.22 2.13 -7.93
C PRO A 66 29.48 1.34 -8.32
N TYR A 67 30.01 0.58 -7.37
CA TYR A 67 31.11 -0.34 -7.61
C TYR A 67 30.76 -1.17 -8.84
N THR A 68 31.67 -1.19 -9.82
CA THR A 68 31.58 -2.07 -10.98
C THR A 68 31.47 -3.50 -10.47
N VAL A 69 30.29 -4.10 -10.65
CA VAL A 69 30.13 -5.55 -10.52
C VAL A 69 31.04 -6.19 -11.56
N PRO A 70 31.98 -7.09 -11.20
CA PRO A 70 32.76 -7.81 -12.20
C PRO A 70 31.79 -8.58 -13.11
N ARG A 71 31.78 -8.26 -14.40
CA ARG A 71 31.17 -9.14 -15.40
C ARG A 71 31.99 -10.42 -15.40
N GLY A 72 31.36 -11.54 -15.06
CA GLY A 72 31.93 -12.85 -15.36
C GLY A 72 32.26 -12.94 -16.85
N GLU A 73 33.46 -13.39 -17.17
CA GLU A 73 33.87 -13.73 -18.52
C GLU A 73 32.99 -14.86 -19.05
N ALA A 74 32.02 -14.50 -19.89
CA ALA A 74 31.51 -15.42 -20.88
C ALA A 74 32.30 -15.15 -22.16
N ASP A 75 33.11 -16.13 -22.56
CA ASP A 75 33.85 -16.14 -23.83
C ASP A 75 32.88 -15.95 -25.00
N LEU A 76 32.79 -14.73 -25.50
CA LEU A 76 32.12 -14.41 -26.75
C LEU A 76 33.13 -13.73 -27.68
N PRO A 77 33.27 -14.20 -28.93
CA PRO A 77 34.30 -13.71 -29.84
C PRO A 77 34.08 -12.22 -30.18
N PRO A 78 35.16 -11.43 -30.35
CA PRO A 78 35.06 -9.99 -30.51
C PRO A 78 34.42 -9.65 -31.86
N ARG A 79 33.24 -9.02 -31.84
CA ARG A 79 32.66 -8.39 -33.03
C ARG A 79 33.39 -7.07 -33.28
N GLY A 80 34.29 -7.07 -34.26
CA GLY A 80 34.91 -5.87 -34.78
C GLY A 80 33.87 -4.90 -35.36
N CYS A 81 33.93 -3.64 -34.94
CA CYS A 81 33.09 -2.57 -35.47
C CYS A 81 33.65 -2.11 -36.83
N GLY A 82 33.35 -2.88 -37.88
CA GLY A 82 33.54 -2.45 -39.26
C GLY A 82 32.31 -1.68 -39.74
N ALA A 83 32.44 -0.36 -39.90
CA ALA A 83 31.41 0.48 -40.50
C ALA A 83 31.13 0.05 -41.95
N ARG A 84 30.07 -0.73 -42.17
CA ARG A 84 29.43 -0.86 -43.48
C ARG A 84 28.20 0.04 -43.51
N LYS A 85 28.17 1.00 -44.44
CA LYS A 85 26.96 1.72 -44.84
C LYS A 85 26.00 0.72 -45.49
N GLY A 86 25.26 -0.03 -44.68
CA GLY A 86 24.16 -0.89 -45.11
C GLY A 86 22.85 -0.17 -44.93
N ARG A 87 22.02 -0.12 -45.97
CA ARG A 87 20.61 0.27 -45.92
C ARG A 87 19.94 -0.50 -44.77
N PRO A 88 19.12 0.13 -43.91
CA PRO A 88 18.40 -0.61 -42.88
C PRO A 88 17.56 -1.72 -43.55
N PRO A 89 17.51 -2.93 -42.97
CA PRO A 89 16.66 -3.98 -43.50
C PRO A 89 15.21 -3.47 -43.51
N PRO A 90 14.38 -3.90 -44.47
CA PRO A 90 12.99 -3.49 -44.49
C PRO A 90 12.35 -3.94 -43.18
N LEU A 91 11.66 -3.02 -42.51
CA LEU A 91 10.78 -3.35 -41.38
C LEU A 91 9.88 -4.49 -41.87
N LEU A 92 10.01 -5.67 -41.25
CA LEU A 92 9.02 -6.72 -41.42
C LEU A 92 7.70 -6.14 -40.92
N ALA A 93 6.81 -5.83 -41.86
CA ALA A 93 5.43 -5.53 -41.57
C ALA A 93 4.80 -6.76 -40.91
N GLY A 94 4.10 -6.55 -39.79
CA GLY A 94 3.18 -7.55 -39.25
C GLY A 94 3.61 -8.34 -38.02
N GLN A 95 4.35 -7.72 -37.07
CA GLN A 95 4.16 -8.14 -35.68
C GLN A 95 3.07 -7.25 -35.10
N GLU A 96 1.84 -7.73 -35.18
CA GLU A 96 0.71 -7.18 -34.42
C GLU A 96 1.12 -7.21 -32.94
N THR A 97 1.43 -6.03 -32.40
CA THR A 97 1.38 -5.85 -30.95
C THR A 97 -0.05 -6.18 -30.54
N PRO A 98 -0.29 -7.07 -29.56
CA PRO A 98 -1.65 -7.36 -29.13
C PRO A 98 -2.31 -6.02 -28.82
N GLU A 99 -3.41 -5.74 -29.51
CA GLU A 99 -4.21 -4.55 -29.30
C GLU A 99 -4.78 -4.68 -27.89
N MET A 100 -4.06 -4.14 -26.90
CA MET A 100 -4.51 -4.12 -25.52
C MET A 100 -5.81 -3.33 -25.50
N SER A 101 -6.92 -4.03 -25.22
CA SER A 101 -8.19 -3.40 -24.88
C SER A 101 -7.94 -2.26 -23.90
N ALA A 102 -8.34 -1.04 -24.26
CA ALA A 102 -8.21 0.13 -23.40
C ALA A 102 -9.15 0.09 -22.19
N VAL A 103 -10.08 -0.88 -22.15
CA VAL A 103 -11.02 -1.08 -21.06
C VAL A 103 -10.43 -2.08 -20.06
N PRO A 104 -10.33 -1.75 -18.77
CA PRO A 104 -9.88 -2.69 -17.75
C PRO A 104 -10.87 -3.85 -17.62
N VAL A 105 -10.36 -5.06 -17.37
CA VAL A 105 -11.19 -6.26 -17.14
C VAL A 105 -12.09 -6.08 -15.92
N VAL A 106 -11.53 -5.53 -14.83
CA VAL A 106 -12.26 -5.15 -13.62
C VAL A 106 -11.81 -3.78 -13.14
N GLU A 107 -12.72 -3.01 -12.56
CA GLU A 107 -12.40 -1.80 -11.80
C GLU A 107 -12.48 -2.12 -10.31
N LEU A 108 -11.32 -2.15 -9.66
CA LEU A 108 -11.23 -2.38 -8.21
C LEU A 108 -11.62 -1.11 -7.43
N GLY A 109 -12.14 -1.31 -6.22
CA GLY A 109 -12.44 -0.21 -5.30
C GLY A 109 -11.17 0.42 -4.70
N PRO A 110 -11.31 1.21 -3.62
CA PRO A 110 -10.15 1.76 -2.92
C PRO A 110 -9.30 0.66 -2.29
N ILE A 111 -8.03 0.98 -2.05
CA ILE A 111 -7.16 0.16 -1.18
C ILE A 111 -7.76 0.13 0.21
N SER A 112 -7.96 -1.08 0.74
CA SER A 112 -8.41 -1.34 2.11
C SER A 112 -7.21 -1.35 3.05
N HIS A 113 -6.23 -2.21 2.76
CA HIS A 113 -5.07 -2.39 3.62
C HIS A 113 -3.84 -2.90 2.87
N VAL A 114 -2.71 -2.82 3.57
CA VAL A 114 -1.45 -3.44 3.20
C VAL A 114 -1.11 -4.47 4.26
N GLY A 115 -0.90 -5.70 3.82
CA GLY A 115 -0.53 -6.81 4.70
C GLY A 115 0.96 -7.07 4.72
N ILE A 116 1.49 -7.20 5.93
CA ILE A 116 2.88 -7.48 6.21
C ILE A 116 2.92 -8.75 7.04
N VAL A 117 3.53 -9.80 6.49
CA VAL A 117 3.68 -11.05 7.21
C VAL A 117 4.87 -10.94 8.16
N VAL A 118 4.67 -11.34 9.41
CA VAL A 118 5.64 -11.25 10.50
C VAL A 118 5.70 -12.57 11.28
N GLU A 119 6.78 -12.81 12.00
CA GLU A 119 6.94 -13.97 12.88
C GLU A 119 6.28 -13.76 14.25
N ASP A 120 6.07 -12.50 14.67
CA ASP A 120 5.49 -12.13 15.97
C ASP A 120 4.74 -10.79 15.85
N CYS A 121 3.41 -10.86 15.88
CA CYS A 121 2.52 -9.70 15.71
C CYS A 121 2.72 -8.68 16.83
N GLU A 122 2.79 -9.10 18.09
CA GLU A 122 2.90 -8.19 19.23
C GLU A 122 4.24 -7.43 19.22
N LYS A 123 5.35 -8.12 18.92
CA LYS A 123 6.67 -7.52 18.81
C LYS A 123 6.74 -6.54 17.65
N ALA A 124 6.18 -6.91 16.49
CA ALA A 124 6.14 -6.04 15.33
C ALA A 124 5.26 -4.81 15.60
N ALA A 125 4.04 -4.98 16.11
CA ALA A 125 3.13 -3.90 16.47
C ALA A 125 3.78 -2.90 17.43
N ALA A 126 4.37 -3.39 18.54
CA ALA A 126 5.05 -2.54 19.51
C ALA A 126 6.21 -1.75 18.89
N TRP A 127 6.92 -2.33 17.91
CA TRP A 127 7.98 -1.64 17.19
C TRP A 127 7.42 -0.56 16.25
N TRP A 128 6.37 -0.86 15.48
CA TRP A 128 5.68 0.10 14.62
C TRP A 128 5.15 1.31 15.39
N GLU A 129 4.51 1.07 16.54
CA GLU A 129 4.02 2.12 17.42
C GLU A 129 5.17 3.00 17.93
N ARG A 130 6.21 2.38 18.48
CA ARG A 130 7.32 3.09 19.10
C ARG A 130 8.17 3.87 18.08
N VAL A 131 8.39 3.31 16.90
CA VAL A 131 9.36 3.84 15.92
C VAL A 131 8.69 4.73 14.89
N PHE A 132 7.53 4.33 14.37
CA PHE A 132 6.83 5.07 13.33
C PHE A 132 5.63 5.87 13.85
N GLY A 133 5.19 5.65 15.09
CA GLY A 133 4.00 6.30 15.63
C GLY A 133 2.71 5.86 14.94
N VAL A 134 2.72 4.67 14.31
CA VAL A 134 1.54 4.06 13.69
C VAL A 134 0.93 3.10 14.71
N GLY A 135 -0.32 3.34 15.06
CA GLY A 135 -1.04 2.61 16.11
C GLY A 135 -2.17 3.44 16.72
N PRO A 136 -2.80 2.97 17.79
CA PRO A 136 -2.55 1.67 18.43
C PRO A 136 -2.98 0.51 17.54
N PHE A 137 -2.29 -0.62 17.66
CA PHE A 137 -2.68 -1.87 17.03
C PHE A 137 -3.70 -2.63 17.88
N SER A 138 -4.67 -3.25 17.21
CA SER A 138 -5.58 -4.24 17.79
C SER A 138 -5.24 -5.61 17.22
N THR A 139 -4.92 -6.57 18.10
CA THR A 139 -4.60 -7.95 17.69
C THR A 139 -5.74 -8.88 18.01
N ASP A 140 -6.21 -9.59 16.99
CA ASP A 140 -7.20 -10.66 17.11
C ASP A 140 -6.60 -11.97 16.57
N GLU A 141 -7.02 -13.08 17.17
CA GLU A 141 -6.65 -14.43 16.73
C GLU A 141 -7.82 -15.09 16.00
N TYR A 142 -7.53 -15.71 14.87
CA TYR A 142 -8.49 -16.32 13.98
C TYR A 142 -8.19 -17.82 13.84
N LEU A 143 -9.18 -18.64 14.17
CA LEU A 143 -9.21 -20.04 13.80
C LEU A 143 -9.91 -20.16 12.45
N LEU A 144 -9.15 -20.56 11.43
CA LEU A 144 -9.63 -20.72 10.07
C LEU A 144 -9.78 -22.20 9.74
N ASP A 145 -11.00 -22.61 9.45
CA ASP A 145 -11.36 -23.98 9.11
C ASP A 145 -12.59 -24.02 8.19
N GLU A 146 -13.22 -25.19 8.08
CA GLU A 146 -14.42 -25.40 7.27
C GLU A 146 -15.57 -24.44 7.63
N THR A 147 -15.70 -24.00 8.89
CA THR A 147 -16.76 -23.08 9.32
C THR A 147 -16.56 -21.68 8.73
N THR A 148 -15.31 -21.26 8.60
CA THR A 148 -14.89 -20.03 7.90
C THR A 148 -14.79 -20.21 6.39
N GLY A 149 -15.07 -21.41 5.87
CA GLY A 149 -14.90 -21.74 4.46
C GLY A 149 -13.44 -21.64 3.99
N PHE A 150 -12.47 -21.87 4.89
CA PHE A 150 -11.06 -21.70 4.61
C PHE A 150 -10.58 -22.69 3.54
N ARG A 151 -10.16 -22.16 2.39
CA ARG A 151 -9.57 -22.93 1.29
C ARG A 151 -8.19 -22.39 0.99
N PHE A 152 -7.21 -23.29 0.89
CA PHE A 152 -5.86 -22.98 0.44
C PHE A 152 -5.57 -23.79 -0.83
N LYS A 153 -5.16 -23.11 -1.91
CA LYS A 153 -4.94 -23.72 -3.24
C LYS A 153 -6.11 -24.59 -3.70
N GLY A 154 -7.32 -24.08 -3.49
CA GLY A 154 -8.56 -24.75 -3.88
C GLY A 154 -8.95 -25.96 -3.02
N GLN A 155 -8.21 -26.30 -1.95
CA GLN A 155 -8.52 -27.41 -1.05
C GLN A 155 -8.99 -26.89 0.32
N SER A 156 -9.95 -27.58 0.94
CA SER A 156 -10.31 -27.32 2.33
C SER A 156 -9.09 -27.52 3.23
N ALA A 157 -8.80 -26.55 4.09
CA ALA A 157 -7.64 -26.57 4.96
C ALA A 157 -8.00 -26.07 6.36
N LYS A 158 -7.01 -26.04 7.25
CA LYS A 158 -7.11 -25.40 8.56
C LYS A 158 -5.85 -24.60 8.86
N ALA A 159 -6.02 -23.44 9.46
CA ALA A 159 -4.94 -22.60 9.93
C ALA A 159 -5.36 -21.82 11.17
N ARG A 160 -4.37 -21.34 11.92
CA ARG A 160 -4.58 -20.42 13.03
C ARG A 160 -3.63 -19.25 12.82
N MET A 161 -4.15 -18.03 12.85
CA MET A 161 -3.37 -16.83 12.59
C MET A 161 -3.77 -15.69 13.52
N LYS A 162 -2.86 -14.74 13.74
CA LYS A 162 -3.18 -13.44 14.31
C LYS A 162 -3.12 -12.39 13.22
N ALA A 163 -4.05 -11.44 13.29
CA ALA A 163 -3.93 -10.18 12.58
C ALA A 163 -3.86 -9.05 13.60
N SER A 164 -2.83 -8.21 13.47
CA SER A 164 -2.68 -6.98 14.24
C SER A 164 -2.91 -5.79 13.32
N ILE A 165 -3.95 -5.01 13.59
CA ILE A 165 -4.43 -3.96 12.69
C ILE A 165 -4.28 -2.58 13.31
N ALA A 166 -3.72 -1.63 12.55
CA ALA A 166 -3.73 -0.21 12.89
C ALA A 166 -4.05 0.67 11.68
N TYR A 167 -4.90 1.67 11.87
CA TYR A 167 -5.25 2.62 10.81
C TYR A 167 -4.18 3.70 10.62
N SER A 168 -3.85 3.98 9.36
CA SER A 168 -3.06 5.13 8.95
C SER A 168 -3.84 5.93 7.90
N GLY A 169 -4.76 6.77 8.38
CA GLY A 169 -5.70 7.49 7.53
C GLY A 169 -6.84 6.57 7.07
N LYS A 170 -7.01 6.41 5.75
CA LYS A 170 -8.09 5.58 5.17
C LYS A 170 -7.70 4.13 4.91
N VAL A 171 -6.42 3.81 5.03
CA VAL A 171 -5.85 2.48 4.83
C VAL A 171 -5.38 1.98 6.19
N PHE A 172 -5.52 0.68 6.45
CA PHE A 172 -4.89 0.09 7.63
C PHE A 172 -3.64 -0.74 7.26
N ILE A 173 -2.70 -0.78 8.19
CA ILE A 173 -1.59 -1.72 8.18
C ILE A 173 -2.08 -2.96 8.92
N GLU A 174 -1.94 -4.11 8.26
CA GLU A 174 -2.21 -5.41 8.85
C GLU A 174 -0.88 -6.16 9.01
N LEU A 175 -0.57 -6.56 10.24
CA LEU A 175 0.52 -7.48 10.54
C LEU A 175 -0.09 -8.87 10.68
N VAL A 176 0.44 -9.85 9.95
CA VAL A 176 -0.10 -11.21 9.94
C VAL A 176 0.94 -12.20 10.44
N GLU A 177 0.57 -12.94 11.48
CA GLU A 177 1.38 -14.01 12.07
C GLU A 177 0.63 -15.33 11.92
N VAL A 178 1.22 -16.33 11.27
CA VAL A 178 0.63 -17.66 11.19
C VAL A 178 1.14 -18.50 12.34
N LEU A 179 0.23 -18.92 13.21
CA LEU A 179 0.53 -19.74 14.39
C LEU A 179 0.57 -21.22 14.04
N GLU A 180 -0.37 -21.68 13.21
CA GLU A 180 -0.50 -23.07 12.79
C GLU A 180 -1.07 -23.19 11.37
N GLY A 181 -0.75 -24.29 10.70
CA GLY A 181 -1.27 -24.61 9.36
C GLY A 181 -0.43 -24.03 8.22
N GLU A 182 -0.89 -24.27 7.00
CA GLU A 182 -0.26 -23.77 5.77
C GLU A 182 -1.15 -22.72 5.10
N SER A 183 -0.52 -21.67 4.58
CA SER A 183 -1.19 -20.57 3.90
C SER A 183 -0.22 -19.88 2.92
N PRO A 184 -0.68 -18.94 2.08
CA PRO A 184 0.23 -18.12 1.28
C PRO A 184 1.24 -17.34 2.15
N HIS A 185 0.90 -17.04 3.41
CA HIS A 185 1.76 -16.30 4.32
C HIS A 185 2.91 -17.18 4.85
N THR A 186 2.67 -18.45 5.17
CA THR A 186 3.75 -19.39 5.53
C THR A 186 4.66 -19.68 4.34
N GLU A 187 4.11 -19.76 3.13
CA GLU A 187 4.90 -19.84 1.90
C GLU A 187 5.76 -18.60 1.70
N PHE A 188 5.20 -17.40 1.89
CA PHE A 188 5.92 -16.15 1.79
C PHE A 188 7.07 -16.06 2.81
N LEU A 189 6.81 -16.35 4.09
CA LEU A 189 7.83 -16.36 5.14
C LEU A 189 9.00 -17.29 4.80
N ARG A 190 8.72 -18.51 4.32
CA ARG A 190 9.79 -19.46 3.94
C ARG A 190 10.65 -18.97 2.78
N GLN A 191 10.08 -18.25 1.84
CA GLN A 191 10.76 -17.82 0.62
C GLN A 191 11.48 -16.47 0.78
N HIS A 192 10.92 -15.57 1.61
CA HIS A 192 11.31 -14.17 1.65
C HIS A 192 11.62 -13.65 3.06
N GLY A 193 11.24 -14.38 4.11
CA GLY A 193 11.21 -13.86 5.47
C GLY A 193 10.02 -12.90 5.70
N GLU A 194 10.08 -12.14 6.79
CA GLU A 194 9.07 -11.11 7.09
C GLU A 194 9.03 -10.02 6.00
N GLY A 195 7.84 -9.51 5.69
CA GLY A 195 7.73 -8.43 4.70
C GLY A 195 6.32 -8.16 4.18
N LEU A 196 6.21 -7.10 3.38
CA LEU A 196 4.99 -6.71 2.69
C LEU A 196 4.62 -7.79 1.67
N GLN A 197 3.48 -8.44 1.89
CA GLN A 197 3.06 -9.60 1.11
C GLN A 197 1.89 -9.28 0.20
N HIS A 198 0.89 -8.53 0.68
CA HIS A 198 -0.32 -8.28 -0.09
C HIS A 198 -0.81 -6.82 -0.04
N LEU A 199 -1.54 -6.45 -1.09
CA LEU A 199 -2.30 -5.22 -1.20
C LEU A 199 -3.78 -5.58 -1.40
N ALA A 200 -4.62 -5.12 -0.48
CA ALA A 200 -6.03 -5.45 -0.46
C ALA A 200 -6.88 -4.34 -1.06
N PHE A 201 -7.85 -4.72 -1.90
CA PHE A 201 -8.82 -3.81 -2.50
C PHE A 201 -10.23 -4.18 -2.07
N SER A 202 -11.04 -3.17 -1.73
CA SER A 202 -12.45 -3.39 -1.48
C SER A 202 -13.21 -3.65 -2.78
N VAL A 203 -14.10 -4.63 -2.76
CA VAL A 203 -15.01 -4.94 -3.87
C VAL A 203 -16.43 -5.12 -3.35
N THR A 204 -17.42 -4.93 -4.23
CA THR A 204 -18.85 -5.06 -3.88
C THR A 204 -19.44 -6.41 -4.26
N ASP A 205 -18.76 -7.19 -5.11
CA ASP A 205 -19.16 -8.53 -5.54
C ASP A 205 -17.87 -9.30 -5.87
N ILE A 206 -17.34 -10.01 -4.87
CA ILE A 206 -16.07 -10.72 -5.00
C ILE A 206 -16.17 -11.89 -5.97
N GLN A 207 -17.34 -12.53 -6.05
CA GLN A 207 -17.57 -13.68 -6.91
C GLN A 207 -17.53 -13.25 -8.38
N ARG A 208 -18.20 -12.15 -8.71
CA ARG A 208 -18.12 -11.55 -10.05
C ARG A 208 -16.70 -11.15 -10.38
N VAL A 209 -15.99 -10.45 -9.50
CA VAL A 209 -14.62 -9.99 -9.77
C VAL A 209 -13.68 -11.19 -10.02
N VAL A 210 -13.77 -12.24 -9.21
CA VAL A 210 -12.98 -13.47 -9.43
C VAL A 210 -13.34 -14.12 -10.76
N ALA A 211 -14.61 -14.21 -11.12
CA ALA A 211 -15.05 -14.78 -12.39
C ALA A 211 -14.57 -13.96 -13.61
N ASP A 212 -14.62 -12.63 -13.52
CA ASP A 212 -14.16 -11.71 -14.56
C ASP A 212 -12.62 -11.79 -14.73
N LEU A 213 -11.88 -12.09 -13.66
CA LEU A 213 -10.42 -12.21 -13.66
C LEU A 213 -9.90 -13.60 -14.10
N ALA A 214 -10.71 -14.65 -13.99
CA ALA A 214 -10.30 -16.02 -14.31
C ALA A 214 -9.77 -16.21 -15.75
N PRO A 215 -10.36 -15.60 -16.81
CA PRO A 215 -9.82 -15.65 -18.17
C PRO A 215 -8.40 -15.07 -18.31
N GLU A 216 -8.00 -14.17 -17.41
CA GLU A 216 -6.66 -13.57 -17.37
C GLU A 216 -5.65 -14.46 -16.61
N GLY A 217 -6.07 -15.65 -16.15
CA GLY A 217 -5.24 -16.60 -15.39
C GLY A 217 -5.10 -16.24 -13.91
N LEU A 218 -5.87 -15.27 -13.42
CA LEU A 218 -5.93 -14.91 -12.01
C LEU A 218 -6.90 -15.83 -11.28
N GLU A 219 -6.37 -16.59 -10.33
CA GLU A 219 -7.11 -17.61 -9.59
C GLU A 219 -6.98 -17.40 -8.07
N PRO A 220 -8.03 -17.73 -7.29
CA PRO A 220 -7.94 -17.78 -5.84
C PRO A 220 -6.88 -18.78 -5.35
N ILE A 221 -5.95 -18.31 -4.51
CA ILE A 221 -4.98 -19.14 -3.79
C ILE A 221 -5.33 -19.29 -2.31
N LEU A 222 -6.13 -18.37 -1.78
CA LEU A 222 -6.67 -18.41 -0.43
C LEU A 222 -8.07 -17.80 -0.44
N GLU A 223 -9.00 -18.45 0.23
CA GLU A 223 -10.37 -17.96 0.39
C GLU A 223 -10.83 -18.25 1.81
N TYR A 224 -11.44 -17.27 2.47
CA TYR A 224 -12.13 -17.46 3.73
C TYR A 224 -13.11 -16.33 3.99
N ARG A 225 -13.95 -16.53 5.01
CA ARG A 225 -14.90 -15.53 5.49
C ARG A 225 -15.08 -15.62 6.99
N PHE A 226 -15.41 -14.49 7.58
CA PHE A 226 -15.69 -14.38 9.00
C PHE A 226 -16.74 -13.30 9.24
N GLU A 227 -17.31 -13.27 10.44
CA GLU A 227 -18.27 -12.25 10.84
C GLU A 227 -17.63 -11.32 11.86
N VAL A 228 -17.85 -10.02 11.70
CA VAL A 228 -17.37 -8.99 12.62
C VAL A 228 -18.53 -8.14 13.11
N GLU A 229 -18.42 -7.68 14.36
CA GLU A 229 -19.29 -6.66 14.92
C GLU A 229 -18.55 -5.33 14.95
N GLN A 230 -19.04 -4.35 14.19
CA GLN A 230 -18.48 -3.01 14.18
C GLN A 230 -19.59 -1.96 14.15
N GLY A 231 -19.43 -0.91 14.95
CA GLY A 231 -20.39 0.21 14.98
C GLY A 231 -21.84 -0.18 15.30
N GLY A 232 -22.05 -1.28 16.03
CA GLY A 232 -23.39 -1.81 16.35
C GLY A 232 -24.05 -2.61 15.23
N GLY A 233 -23.35 -2.88 14.12
CA GLY A 233 -23.79 -3.76 13.05
C GLY A 233 -22.97 -5.05 12.99
N ARG A 234 -23.58 -6.10 12.46
CA ARG A 234 -22.90 -7.35 12.09
C ARG A 234 -22.60 -7.35 10.60
N PHE A 235 -21.39 -7.73 10.24
CA PHE A 235 -20.93 -7.77 8.86
C PHE A 235 -20.26 -9.11 8.58
N ARG A 236 -20.47 -9.64 7.38
CA ARG A 236 -19.68 -10.72 6.84
C ARG A 236 -18.54 -10.10 6.05
N VAL A 237 -17.33 -10.50 6.38
CA VAL A 237 -16.13 -10.19 5.60
C VAL A 237 -15.76 -11.44 4.81
N GLN A 238 -15.59 -11.30 3.50
CA GLN A 238 -15.04 -12.34 2.64
C GLN A 238 -13.76 -11.85 2.02
N GLU A 239 -12.73 -12.70 2.07
CA GLU A 239 -11.40 -12.37 1.57
C GLU A 239 -10.92 -13.44 0.59
N VAL A 240 -10.38 -12.98 -0.53
CA VAL A 240 -9.80 -13.83 -1.57
C VAL A 240 -8.44 -13.28 -1.95
N TYR A 241 -7.41 -14.12 -1.83
CA TYR A 241 -6.06 -13.81 -2.31
C TYR A 241 -5.88 -14.44 -3.67
N LEU A 242 -5.27 -13.70 -4.60
CA LEU A 242 -5.04 -14.16 -5.96
C LEU A 242 -3.59 -14.60 -6.17
N ASN A 243 -3.35 -15.55 -7.08
CA ASN A 243 -2.03 -15.93 -7.59
C ASN A 243 -1.26 -14.80 -8.33
N SER A 244 -1.82 -13.59 -8.36
CA SER A 244 -1.29 -12.33 -8.88
C SER A 244 0.22 -12.07 -8.71
N ALA A 245 0.87 -12.53 -7.64
CA ALA A 245 2.31 -12.37 -7.44
C ALA A 245 3.15 -12.89 -8.63
N GLN A 246 2.64 -13.89 -9.35
CA GLN A 246 3.26 -14.44 -10.57
C GLN A 246 3.25 -13.46 -11.75
N PHE A 247 2.36 -12.46 -11.72
CA PHE A 247 2.12 -11.50 -12.80
C PHE A 247 2.55 -10.07 -12.43
N THR A 248 2.54 -9.71 -11.14
CA THR A 248 2.70 -8.33 -10.66
C THR A 248 4.08 -8.05 -10.03
N GLY A 249 5.06 -8.93 -10.24
CA GLY A 249 6.40 -8.75 -9.67
C GLY A 249 6.49 -9.13 -8.20
N GLY A 250 5.74 -10.15 -7.77
CA GLY A 250 5.83 -10.74 -6.44
C GLY A 250 4.81 -10.24 -5.42
N SER A 251 3.93 -9.28 -5.79
CA SER A 251 2.92 -8.74 -4.88
C SER A 251 1.59 -9.46 -5.02
N THR A 252 1.05 -9.99 -3.91
CA THR A 252 -0.28 -10.58 -3.91
C THR A 252 -1.36 -9.49 -3.86
N ILE A 253 -2.36 -9.59 -4.73
CA ILE A 253 -3.59 -8.82 -4.69
C ILE A 253 -4.61 -9.63 -3.89
N GLN A 254 -5.22 -8.98 -2.91
CA GLN A 254 -6.34 -9.49 -2.14
C GLN A 254 -7.59 -8.68 -2.47
N LEU A 255 -8.71 -9.38 -2.55
CA LEU A 255 -10.03 -8.82 -2.68
C LEU A 255 -10.75 -8.97 -1.35
N MET A 256 -11.38 -7.90 -0.88
CA MET A 256 -12.13 -7.87 0.37
C MET A 256 -13.55 -7.37 0.10
N GLU A 257 -14.55 -8.19 0.39
CA GLU A 257 -15.95 -7.80 0.36
C GLU A 257 -16.49 -7.75 1.79
N ILE A 258 -17.22 -6.68 2.10
CA ILE A 258 -17.88 -6.51 3.39
C ILE A 258 -19.38 -6.37 3.15
N THR A 259 -20.16 -7.32 3.65
CA THR A 259 -21.60 -7.40 3.42
C THR A 259 -22.34 -7.30 4.76
N PRO A 260 -23.28 -6.36 4.94
CA PRO A 260 -24.09 -6.30 6.15
C PRO A 260 -24.89 -7.59 6.36
N ILE A 261 -24.89 -8.11 7.58
CA ILE A 261 -25.74 -9.23 7.99
C ILE A 261 -27.02 -8.60 8.55
N GLN A 262 -28.09 -8.62 7.76
CA GLN A 262 -29.39 -8.19 8.26
C GLN A 262 -29.82 -9.09 9.41
N ALA A 263 -30.34 -8.49 10.50
CA ALA A 263 -31.02 -9.25 11.53
C ALA A 263 -32.21 -10.00 10.88
N PRO A 264 -32.51 -11.25 11.30
CA PRO A 264 -33.72 -11.90 10.84
C PRO A 264 -34.93 -10.99 11.14
N PRO A 265 -35.94 -10.93 10.26
CA PRO A 265 -37.15 -10.17 10.53
C PRO A 265 -37.76 -10.64 11.87
N ALA A 266 -38.16 -9.68 12.69
CA ALA A 266 -38.74 -9.91 14.01
C ALA A 266 -40.08 -10.66 13.96
#